data_AF-A0A368GLF7-F1
#
_entry.id   AF-A0A368GLF7-F1
#
_cell.length_a   1.000
_cell.length_b   1.000
_cell.length_c   1.000
_cell.angle_alpha   90.00
_cell.angle_beta   90.00
_cell.angle_gamma   90.00
#
_symmetry.space_group_name_H-M   'P 1'
#
loop_
_entity.id
_entity.type
_entity.pdbx_description
1 polymer ?
#
loop_
_entity_poly.entity_id
_entity_poly.type
_entity_poly.pdbx_seq_one_letter_code
_entity_poly.pdbx_strand_id
1 'polypeptide(L)'
;MDEVAIAIHIEPLLDAVKELNERFAHMSMLMETKFEAVHRMEAKLQAYDRRSTSRSNCAFYAYEDNKDQHVTSRCCRYPDPVSHAIQASTRQLCEKCLQPRHREECGITCQICGRAHNVLLCPSRGGNHSFKRRKVGSFECCLLITANKFIISELSKPRPQLGDAVIGQPITVVPTPCRILLS
;
A
#
# COMPACT_ATOMS: atom_id res chain seq x y z
N MET A 1 24.28 -76.96 -4.03
CA MET A 1 24.50 -75.69 -4.73
C MET A 1 25.42 -74.87 -3.85
N ASP A 2 26.54 -74.47 -4.43
CA ASP A 2 27.79 -74.10 -3.78
C ASP A 2 27.71 -72.71 -3.12
N GLU A 3 28.01 -72.59 -1.83
CA GLU A 3 28.00 -71.31 -1.08
C GLU A 3 28.91 -70.26 -1.73
N VAL A 4 29.95 -70.71 -2.42
CA VAL A 4 30.92 -69.88 -3.14
C VAL A 4 30.27 -69.16 -4.34
N ALA A 5 29.33 -69.79 -5.04
CA ALA A 5 28.63 -69.17 -6.17
C ALA A 5 27.67 -68.07 -5.71
N ILE A 6 27.10 -68.21 -4.50
CA ILE A 6 26.22 -67.21 -3.90
C ILE A 6 27.04 -65.99 -3.43
N ALA A 7 28.22 -66.20 -2.84
CA ALA A 7 29.13 -65.13 -2.41
C ALA A 7 29.60 -64.24 -3.58
N ILE A 8 29.95 -64.85 -4.73
CA ILE A 8 30.40 -64.14 -5.95
C ILE A 8 29.34 -63.15 -6.46
N HIS A 9 28.06 -63.42 -6.25
CA HIS A 9 26.96 -62.57 -6.71
C HIS A 9 26.48 -61.54 -5.68
N ILE A 10 26.68 -61.80 -4.38
CA ILE A 10 26.22 -60.90 -3.30
C ILE A 10 27.21 -59.76 -3.06
N GLU A 11 28.51 -59.99 -3.11
CA GLU A 11 29.52 -58.94 -2.85
C GLU A 11 29.39 -57.73 -3.80
N PRO A 12 29.25 -57.90 -5.14
CA PRO A 12 29.09 -56.76 -6.05
C PRO A 12 27.80 -55.97 -5.81
N LEU A 13 26.73 -56.64 -5.36
CA LEU A 13 25.46 -55.99 -5.02
C LEU A 13 25.60 -55.14 -3.75
N LEU A 14 26.30 -55.65 -2.73
CA LEU A 14 26.57 -54.90 -1.51
C LEU A 14 27.39 -53.64 -1.80
N ASP A 15 28.39 -53.73 -2.67
CA ASP A 15 29.22 -52.58 -3.03
C ASP A 15 28.45 -51.55 -3.84
N ALA A 16 27.59 -51.98 -4.78
CA ALA A 16 26.70 -51.08 -5.51
C ALA A 16 25.72 -50.35 -4.58
N VAL A 17 25.20 -51.03 -3.55
CA VAL A 17 24.30 -50.42 -2.55
C VAL A 17 25.05 -49.41 -1.68
N LYS A 18 26.29 -49.70 -1.27
CA LYS A 18 27.13 -48.74 -0.53
C LYS A 18 27.41 -47.50 -1.37
N GLU A 19 27.81 -47.68 -2.63
CA GLU A 19 28.09 -46.57 -3.54
C GLU A 19 26.84 -45.71 -3.77
N LEU A 20 25.67 -46.34 -3.93
CA LEU A 20 24.41 -45.61 -4.04
C LEU A 20 24.09 -44.81 -2.77
N ASN A 21 24.34 -45.39 -1.60
CA ASN A 21 24.13 -44.72 -0.31
C ASN A 21 25.07 -43.51 -0.14
N GLU A 22 26.34 -43.64 -0.54
CA GLU A 22 27.30 -42.53 -0.53
C GLU A 22 26.88 -41.42 -1.49
N ARG A 23 26.43 -41.75 -2.71
CA ARG A 23 25.90 -40.78 -3.66
C ARG A 23 24.66 -40.07 -3.13
N PHE A 24 23.77 -40.80 -2.44
CA PHE A 24 22.58 -40.23 -1.82
C PHE A 24 22.94 -39.28 -0.67
N ALA A 25 23.91 -39.65 0.17
CA ALA A 25 24.41 -38.79 1.24
C ALA A 25 25.03 -37.50 0.68
N HIS A 26 25.85 -37.61 -0.37
CA HIS A 26 26.43 -36.46 -1.06
C HIS A 26 25.35 -35.55 -1.66
N MET A 27 24.35 -36.13 -2.32
CA MET A 27 23.23 -35.37 -2.88
C MET A 27 22.41 -34.66 -1.80
N SER A 28 22.19 -35.30 -0.64
CA SER A 28 21.49 -34.70 0.49
C SER A 28 22.23 -33.47 1.02
N MET A 29 23.55 -33.56 1.22
CA MET A 29 24.37 -32.41 1.64
C MET A 29 24.34 -31.29 0.60
N LEU A 30 24.46 -31.62 -0.70
CA LEU A 30 24.38 -30.62 -1.76
C LEU A 30 23.00 -29.94 -1.76
N MET A 31 21.93 -30.69 -1.56
CA MET A 31 20.58 -30.14 -1.52
C MET A 31 20.41 -29.17 -0.34
N GLU A 32 20.91 -29.52 0.84
CA GLU A 32 20.85 -28.66 2.03
C GLU A 32 21.59 -27.33 1.82
N THR A 33 22.82 -27.37 1.28
CA THR A 33 23.57 -26.15 0.95
C THR A 33 22.85 -25.27 -0.09
N LYS A 34 22.16 -25.88 -1.06
CA LYS A 34 21.37 -25.15 -2.06
C LYS A 34 20.12 -24.54 -1.45
N PHE A 35 19.42 -25.25 -0.56
CA PHE A 35 18.28 -24.71 0.16
C PHE A 35 18.67 -23.49 1.00
N GLU A 36 19.79 -23.57 1.73
CA GLU A 36 20.29 -22.41 2.46
C GLU A 36 20.61 -21.22 1.54
N ALA A 37 21.22 -21.48 0.38
CA ALA A 37 21.52 -20.44 -0.59
C ALA A 37 20.24 -19.77 -1.12
N VAL A 38 19.20 -20.56 -1.41
CA VAL A 38 17.88 -20.06 -1.82
C VAL A 38 17.27 -19.20 -0.71
N HIS A 39 17.25 -19.68 0.54
CA HIS A 39 16.73 -18.90 1.66
C HIS A 39 17.49 -17.58 1.88
N ARG A 40 18.82 -17.58 1.71
CA ARG A 40 19.62 -16.35 1.76
C ARG A 40 19.25 -15.39 0.62
N MET A 41 18.97 -15.91 -0.58
CA MET A 41 18.52 -15.09 -1.72
C MET A 41 17.12 -14.52 -1.49
N GLU A 42 16.18 -15.32 -0.99
CA GLU A 42 14.83 -14.88 -0.63
C GLU A 42 14.87 -13.74 0.40
N ALA A 43 15.68 -13.88 1.46
CA ALA A 43 15.85 -12.84 2.46
C ALA A 43 16.41 -11.54 1.86
N LYS A 44 17.38 -11.64 0.94
CA LYS A 44 17.92 -10.47 0.23
C LYS A 44 16.87 -9.82 -0.66
N LEU A 45 16.10 -10.60 -1.41
CA LEU A 45 15.04 -10.09 -2.28
C LEU A 45 13.97 -9.35 -1.47
N GLN A 46 13.54 -9.89 -0.33
CA GLN A 46 12.62 -9.18 0.56
C GLN A 46 13.21 -7.86 1.09
N ALA A 47 14.50 -7.84 1.43
CA ALA A 47 15.17 -6.61 1.86
C ALA A 47 15.33 -5.59 0.73
N TYR A 48 15.49 -6.04 -0.53
CA TYR A 48 15.47 -5.17 -1.70
C TYR A 48 14.07 -4.63 -1.94
N ASP A 49 13.03 -5.47 -1.96
CA ASP A 49 11.64 -5.06 -2.16
C ASP A 49 11.19 -3.98 -1.16
N ARG A 50 11.52 -4.17 0.12
CA ARG A 50 11.27 -3.16 1.17
C ARG A 50 11.97 -1.82 0.95
N ARG A 51 13.05 -1.79 0.18
CA ARG A 51 13.85 -0.59 -0.13
C ARG A 51 13.54 -0.01 -1.51
N SER A 52 13.17 -0.83 -2.48
CA SER A 52 12.95 -0.46 -3.88
C SER A 52 11.50 -0.17 -4.21
N THR A 53 10.54 -0.63 -3.40
CA THR A 53 9.17 -0.14 -3.51
C THR A 53 9.17 1.31 -3.06
N SER A 54 9.02 2.21 -4.04
CA SER A 54 8.80 3.63 -3.79
C SER A 54 7.47 3.78 -3.04
N ARG A 55 7.52 3.73 -1.72
CA ARG A 55 6.33 3.98 -0.90
C ARG A 55 6.04 5.47 -0.96
N SER A 56 4.81 5.83 -1.27
CA SER A 56 4.36 7.21 -1.14
C SER A 56 4.53 7.68 0.31
N ASN A 57 4.99 8.92 0.49
CA ASN A 57 5.01 9.55 1.82
C ASN A 57 3.61 9.65 2.46
N CYS A 58 2.56 9.62 1.63
CA CYS A 58 1.16 9.59 2.04
C CYS A 58 0.56 8.20 1.87
N ALA A 59 0.23 7.54 2.98
CA ALA A 59 -0.35 6.20 3.02
C ALA A 59 -1.70 6.08 2.28
N PHE A 60 -2.37 7.21 1.98
CA PHE A 60 -3.66 7.21 1.27
C PHE A 60 -3.53 7.30 -0.26
N TYR A 61 -2.31 7.53 -0.78
CA TYR A 61 -2.03 7.64 -2.21
C TYR A 61 -1.05 6.58 -2.68
N ALA A 62 -1.12 6.22 -3.96
CA ALA A 62 -0.01 5.53 -4.61
C ALA A 62 1.17 6.50 -4.81
N TYR A 63 2.36 5.97 -5.08
CA TYR A 63 3.55 6.78 -5.32
C TYR A 63 3.34 7.81 -6.44
N GLU A 64 2.79 7.36 -7.58
CA GLU A 64 2.52 8.20 -8.75
C GLU A 64 1.49 9.32 -8.51
N ASP A 65 0.56 9.09 -7.56
CA ASP A 65 -0.50 10.05 -7.25
C ASP A 65 -0.02 11.14 -6.26
N ASN A 66 1.05 10.88 -5.51
CA ASN A 66 1.57 11.79 -4.49
C ASN A 66 2.57 12.80 -5.06
N LYS A 67 2.11 13.62 -6.03
CA LYS A 67 2.97 14.55 -6.80
C LYS A 67 3.66 15.61 -5.95
N ASP A 68 3.01 16.08 -4.89
CA ASP A 68 3.51 17.08 -3.94
C ASP A 68 4.30 16.43 -2.77
N GLN A 69 4.49 15.11 -2.79
CA GLN A 69 5.27 14.33 -1.82
C GLN A 69 4.87 14.57 -0.36
N HIS A 70 3.62 14.95 -0.10
CA HIS A 70 3.15 15.22 1.25
C HIS A 70 3.12 13.95 2.10
N VAL A 71 3.25 14.13 3.41
CA VAL A 71 3.07 13.04 4.38
C VAL A 71 1.58 12.86 4.73
N THR A 72 1.18 11.65 5.12
CA THR A 72 -0.22 11.30 5.46
C THR A 72 -0.92 12.32 6.37
N SER A 73 -0.20 12.84 7.38
CA SER A 73 -0.75 13.79 8.35
C SER A 73 -1.09 15.17 7.79
N ARG A 74 -0.59 15.50 6.59
CA ARG A 74 -0.79 16.76 5.87
C ARG A 74 -1.61 16.58 4.58
N CYS A 75 -2.26 15.42 4.40
CA CYS A 75 -3.07 15.17 3.22
C CYS A 75 -4.23 16.18 3.16
N CYS A 76 -4.22 17.07 2.17
CA CYS A 76 -5.23 18.12 2.03
C CYS A 76 -6.59 17.57 1.59
N ARG A 77 -6.62 16.39 0.96
CA ARG A 77 -7.85 15.75 0.49
C ARG A 77 -8.64 15.08 1.61
N TYR A 78 -7.93 14.66 2.66
CA TYR A 78 -8.50 13.96 3.80
C TYR A 78 -8.07 14.70 5.07
N PRO A 79 -8.65 15.89 5.36
CA PRO A 79 -8.15 16.76 6.42
C PRO A 79 -8.54 16.29 7.82
N ASP A 80 -9.59 15.47 7.95
CA ASP A 80 -10.17 15.09 9.23
C ASP A 80 -9.92 13.60 9.58
N PRO A 81 -9.93 13.24 10.88
CA PRO A 81 -9.68 11.86 11.31
C PRO A 81 -10.64 10.81 10.76
N VAL A 82 -11.89 11.19 10.46
CA VAL A 82 -12.90 10.27 9.91
C VAL A 82 -12.55 9.93 8.46
N SER A 83 -12.20 10.94 7.66
CA SER A 83 -11.73 10.75 6.29
C SER A 83 -10.47 9.88 6.23
N HIS A 84 -9.55 10.04 7.17
CA HIS A 84 -8.39 9.16 7.31
C HIS A 84 -8.78 7.71 7.59
N ALA A 85 -9.75 7.47 8.47
CA ALA A 85 -10.18 6.12 8.82
C ALA A 85 -10.84 5.41 7.63
N ILE A 86 -11.70 6.14 6.89
CA ILE A 86 -12.33 5.64 5.66
C ILE A 86 -11.25 5.27 4.64
N GLN A 87 -10.23 6.11 4.46
CA GLN A 87 -9.16 5.85 3.50
C GLN A 87 -8.24 4.71 3.94
N ALA A 88 -7.94 4.59 5.23
CA ALA A 88 -7.21 3.45 5.77
C ALA A 88 -7.94 2.14 5.48
N SER A 89 -9.26 2.10 5.71
CA SER A 89 -10.10 0.94 5.41
C SER A 89 -10.14 0.63 3.91
N THR A 90 -10.35 1.65 3.08
CA THR A 90 -10.43 1.53 1.61
C THR A 90 -9.12 1.00 1.01
N ARG A 91 -7.97 1.42 1.55
CA ARG A 91 -6.63 0.99 1.13
C ARG A 91 -6.18 -0.31 1.82
N GLN A 92 -7.05 -0.96 2.59
CA GLN A 92 -6.75 -2.16 3.36
C GLN A 92 -5.48 -1.99 4.22
N LEU A 93 -5.41 -0.89 4.96
CA LEU A 93 -4.35 -0.62 5.92
C LEU A 93 -4.78 -1.05 7.32
N CYS A 94 -3.82 -1.41 8.15
CA CYS A 94 -4.03 -1.58 9.58
C CYS A 94 -4.34 -0.22 10.21
N GLU A 95 -5.47 -0.12 10.91
CA GLU A 95 -5.92 1.12 11.56
C GLU A 95 -5.01 1.56 12.70
N LYS A 96 -4.13 0.68 13.22
CA LYS A 96 -3.19 1.02 14.30
C LYS A 96 -1.85 1.55 13.78
N CYS A 97 -1.26 0.90 12.77
CA CYS A 97 0.08 1.26 12.26
C CYS A 97 0.08 1.93 10.88
N LEU A 98 -1.05 1.97 10.17
CA LEU A 98 -1.19 2.45 8.79
C LEU A 98 -0.26 1.75 7.78
N GLN A 99 0.23 0.56 8.11
CA GLN A 99 0.88 -0.37 7.18
C GLN A 99 -0.18 -1.24 6.47
N PRO A 100 0.18 -1.97 5.39
CA PRO A 100 -0.71 -2.97 4.81
C PRO A 100 -1.33 -3.89 5.87
N ARG A 101 -2.60 -4.23 5.69
CA ARG A 101 -3.34 -5.06 6.65
C ARG A 101 -2.60 -6.37 6.89
N HIS A 102 -2.40 -6.69 8.17
CA HIS A 102 -1.69 -7.87 8.64
C HIS A 102 -2.57 -8.69 9.58
N ARG A 103 -2.28 -9.98 9.71
CA ARG A 103 -3.03 -10.91 10.59
C ARG A 103 -2.56 -10.86 12.05
N GLU A 104 -1.32 -10.41 12.27
CA GLU A 104 -0.69 -10.32 13.59
C GLU A 104 -1.34 -9.23 14.45
N GLU A 105 -1.33 -9.41 15.77
CA GLU A 105 -1.84 -8.40 16.69
C GLU A 105 -0.96 -7.14 16.63
N CYS A 106 -1.54 -6.03 16.18
CA CYS A 106 -0.84 -4.75 16.18
C CYS A 106 -0.82 -4.18 17.60
N GLY A 107 0.37 -4.12 18.22
CA GLY A 107 0.56 -3.55 19.57
C GLY A 107 0.50 -2.03 19.66
N ILE A 108 0.23 -1.33 18.55
CA ILE A 108 0.19 0.14 18.53
C ILE A 108 -1.11 0.65 19.17
N THR A 109 -0.98 1.56 20.12
CA THR A 109 -2.07 2.29 20.75
C THR A 109 -1.95 3.79 20.48
N CYS A 110 -3.08 4.48 20.54
CA CYS A 110 -3.14 5.92 20.33
C CYS A 110 -2.51 6.65 21.52
N GLN A 111 -1.48 7.46 21.27
CA GLN A 111 -0.83 8.25 22.32
C GLN A 111 -1.73 9.36 22.92
N ILE A 112 -2.84 9.71 22.28
CA ILE A 112 -3.75 10.77 22.75
C ILE A 112 -4.84 10.21 23.68
N CYS A 113 -5.43 9.06 23.34
CA CYS A 113 -6.57 8.53 24.09
C CYS A 113 -6.41 7.08 24.56
N GLY A 114 -5.25 6.45 24.31
CA GLY A 114 -4.93 5.08 24.75
C GLY A 114 -5.64 3.97 23.98
N ARG A 115 -6.58 4.29 23.07
CA ARG A 115 -7.36 3.28 22.34
C ARG A 115 -6.57 2.65 21.18
N ALA A 116 -7.05 1.52 20.67
CA ALA A 116 -6.41 0.74 19.62
C ALA A 116 -6.58 1.33 18.20
N HIS A 117 -6.02 2.52 17.96
CA HIS A 117 -5.95 3.14 16.64
C HIS A 117 -4.70 4.01 16.48
N ASN A 118 -4.35 4.34 15.24
CA ASN A 118 -3.28 5.27 14.93
C ASN A 118 -3.67 6.70 15.35
N VAL A 119 -2.73 7.47 15.90
CA VAL A 119 -2.97 8.86 16.33
C VAL A 119 -3.64 9.73 15.25
N LEU A 120 -3.37 9.48 13.96
CA LEU A 120 -3.97 10.21 12.84
C LEU A 120 -5.47 9.97 12.67
N LEU A 121 -6.00 8.88 13.21
CA LEU A 121 -7.42 8.51 13.21
C LEU A 121 -8.14 8.97 14.48
N CYS A 122 -7.42 9.53 15.45
CA CYS A 122 -7.98 9.88 16.74
C CYS A 122 -8.92 11.10 16.62
N PRO A 123 -10.21 10.98 17.00
CA PRO A 123 -11.14 12.11 16.99
C PRO A 123 -10.69 13.25 17.92
N SER A 124 -10.06 12.91 19.04
CA SER A 124 -9.55 13.87 20.03
C SER A 124 -8.31 14.64 19.55
N ARG A 125 -7.66 14.24 18.44
CA ARG A 125 -6.48 14.91 17.88
C ARG A 125 -6.78 16.36 17.46
N GLY A 126 -8.02 16.66 17.09
CA GLY A 126 -8.47 18.01 16.69
C GLY A 126 -9.00 18.87 17.83
N GLY A 127 -9.08 18.35 19.07
CA GLY A 127 -9.83 18.99 20.16
C GLY A 127 -9.23 20.28 20.74
N ASN A 128 -7.93 20.54 20.54
CA ASN A 128 -7.22 21.65 21.22
C ASN A 128 -6.54 22.66 20.28
N HIS A 129 -6.76 22.56 18.98
CA HIS A 129 -6.35 23.61 18.05
C HIS A 129 -7.60 24.10 17.34
N SER A 130 -8.09 25.26 17.79
CA SER A 130 -8.87 26.13 16.93
C SER A 130 -8.24 26.07 15.55
N PHE A 131 -9.02 25.69 14.55
CA PHE A 131 -8.62 25.82 13.15
C PHE A 131 -8.47 27.32 12.87
N LYS A 132 -7.40 27.96 13.38
CA LYS A 132 -6.77 29.06 12.66
C LYS A 132 -6.42 28.40 11.34
N ARG A 133 -7.29 28.60 10.35
CA ARG A 133 -6.99 28.46 8.94
C ARG A 133 -5.69 29.22 8.75
N ARG A 134 -4.56 28.52 8.91
CA ARG A 134 -3.27 29.05 8.49
C ARG A 134 -3.41 29.10 6.99
N LYS A 135 -3.45 30.35 6.50
CA LYS A 135 -3.50 30.71 5.09
C LYS A 135 -2.61 29.73 4.34
N VAL A 136 -3.23 28.91 3.50
CA VAL A 136 -2.58 27.81 2.80
C VAL A 136 -1.48 28.42 1.93
N GLY A 137 -0.23 28.32 2.39
CA GLY A 137 0.94 28.52 1.54
C GLY A 137 1.15 27.29 0.68
N SER A 138 0.16 26.96 -0.14
CA SER A 138 0.17 25.94 -1.20
C SER A 138 -1.20 25.99 -1.89
N PHE A 139 -1.46 27.09 -2.60
CA PHE A 139 -2.69 27.24 -3.39
C PHE A 139 -2.71 26.27 -4.58
N GLU A 140 -1.58 25.67 -4.97
CA GLU A 140 -1.52 24.77 -6.12
C GLU A 140 -2.22 23.43 -5.87
N CYS A 141 -2.15 22.86 -4.66
CA CYS A 141 -2.70 21.53 -4.40
C CYS A 141 -4.25 21.52 -4.40
N CYS A 142 -4.90 22.63 -4.03
CA CYS A 142 -6.36 22.75 -4.11
C CYS A 142 -6.86 23.06 -5.53
N LEU A 143 -6.17 23.92 -6.29
CA LEU A 143 -6.62 24.33 -7.63
C LEU A 143 -6.60 23.18 -8.65
N LEU A 144 -5.65 22.25 -8.54
CA LEU A 144 -5.58 21.07 -9.41
C LEU A 144 -6.73 20.09 -9.20
N ILE A 145 -7.27 19.98 -7.99
CA ILE A 145 -8.35 19.03 -7.67
C ILE A 145 -9.72 19.54 -8.16
N THR A 146 -9.97 20.86 -8.09
CA THR A 146 -11.21 21.44 -8.66
C THR A 146 -11.20 21.43 -10.19
N ALA A 147 -10.06 21.64 -10.84
CA ALA A 147 -9.96 21.58 -12.30
C ALA A 147 -10.23 20.16 -12.85
N ASN A 148 -9.68 19.12 -12.21
CA ASN A 148 -9.87 17.73 -12.68
C ASN A 148 -11.28 17.17 -12.46
N LYS A 149 -12.00 17.62 -11.42
CA LYS A 149 -13.41 17.22 -11.24
C LYS A 149 -14.32 17.83 -12.30
N PHE A 150 -13.99 19.01 -12.83
CA PHE A 150 -14.79 19.68 -13.86
C PHE A 150 -14.61 19.01 -15.24
N ILE A 151 -13.40 18.50 -15.54
CA ILE A 151 -13.10 17.81 -16.82
C ILE A 151 -13.80 16.44 -16.87
N ILE A 152 -13.87 15.70 -15.75
CA ILE A 152 -14.46 14.35 -15.73
C ILE A 152 -16.00 14.38 -15.76
N SER A 153 -16.65 15.45 -15.28
CA SER A 153 -18.12 15.58 -15.36
C SER A 153 -18.66 16.06 -16.71
N GLU A 154 -17.82 16.60 -17.60
CA GLU A 154 -18.23 17.01 -18.96
C GLU A 154 -18.07 15.89 -20.00
N LEU A 155 -17.34 14.81 -19.70
CA LEU A 155 -17.17 13.67 -20.60
C LEU A 155 -18.22 12.56 -20.43
N SER A 156 -19.13 12.68 -19.45
CA SER A 156 -20.21 11.71 -19.21
C SER A 156 -21.60 12.21 -19.64
N LYS A 157 -21.71 13.38 -20.29
CA LYS A 157 -22.97 13.83 -20.86
C LYS A 157 -23.20 13.19 -22.23
N PRO A 158 -24.33 12.52 -22.47
CA PRO A 158 -24.69 12.04 -23.80
C PRO A 158 -24.83 13.23 -24.76
N ARG A 159 -24.25 13.11 -25.96
CA ARG A 159 -24.40 14.07 -27.08
C ARG A 159 -25.89 14.36 -27.31
N PRO A 160 -26.35 15.62 -27.22
CA PRO A 160 -27.62 15.99 -27.81
C PRO A 160 -27.50 15.98 -29.33
N GLN A 161 -28.50 15.39 -29.98
CA GLN A 161 -28.64 15.35 -31.44
C GLN A 161 -28.77 16.77 -31.99
N LEU A 162 -28.17 16.97 -33.15
CA LEU A 162 -28.06 18.22 -33.88
C LEU A 162 -29.44 18.72 -34.33
N GLY A 163 -29.91 19.82 -33.75
CA GLY A 163 -31.13 20.50 -34.17
C GLY A 163 -31.40 21.74 -33.31
N ASP A 164 -31.50 22.88 -33.98
CA ASP A 164 -31.99 24.17 -33.50
C ASP A 164 -30.99 25.08 -32.75
N ALA A 165 -30.42 25.97 -33.57
CA ALA A 165 -29.75 27.18 -33.15
C ALA A 165 -30.74 28.15 -32.49
N VAL A 166 -30.43 28.61 -31.27
CA VAL A 166 -30.94 29.88 -30.75
C VAL A 166 -29.76 30.68 -30.21
N ILE A 167 -29.60 31.85 -30.82
CA ILE A 167 -28.67 32.93 -30.49
C ILE A 167 -29.11 33.55 -29.16
N GLY A 168 -28.19 33.72 -28.19
CA GLY A 168 -28.42 34.68 -27.11
C GLY A 168 -27.68 34.46 -25.79
N GLN A 169 -26.67 35.31 -25.58
CA GLN A 169 -26.14 35.84 -24.32
C GLN A 169 -24.94 35.16 -23.64
N PRO A 170 -23.90 35.93 -23.25
CA PRO A 170 -22.79 35.45 -22.45
C PRO A 170 -23.27 35.24 -21.00
N ILE A 171 -23.05 34.04 -20.47
CA ILE A 171 -23.28 33.74 -19.06
C ILE A 171 -22.19 34.46 -18.26
N THR A 172 -22.51 35.63 -17.71
CA THR A 172 -21.73 36.23 -16.62
C THR A 172 -21.91 35.34 -15.39
N VAL A 173 -20.91 34.50 -15.08
CA VAL A 173 -20.85 33.79 -13.80
C VAL A 173 -20.43 34.80 -12.74
N VAL A 174 -21.43 35.39 -12.09
CA VAL A 174 -21.23 36.17 -10.86
C VAL A 174 -20.81 35.18 -9.76
N PRO A 175 -19.65 35.33 -9.12
CA PRO A 175 -19.29 34.49 -7.99
C PRO A 175 -20.23 34.84 -6.83
N THR A 176 -21.11 33.92 -6.47
CA THR A 176 -21.93 33.99 -5.26
C THR A 176 -21.00 33.98 -4.05
N PRO A 177 -20.97 35.04 -3.21
CA PRO A 177 -20.27 34.96 -1.94
C PRO A 177 -21.06 34.03 -1.02
N CYS A 178 -20.41 32.94 -0.61
CA CYS A 178 -20.92 32.00 0.37
C CYS A 178 -21.18 32.76 1.70
N ARG A 179 -22.43 33.19 1.94
CA ARG A 179 -22.88 33.74 3.20
C ARG A 179 -22.81 32.64 4.26
N ILE A 180 -21.82 32.75 5.16
CA ILE A 180 -21.80 32.01 6.42
C ILE A 180 -22.71 32.78 7.38
N LEU A 181 -23.90 32.25 7.64
CA LEU A 181 -24.74 32.68 8.75
C LEU A 181 -24.10 32.17 10.05
N LEU A 182 -23.68 33.11 10.89
CA LEU A 182 -23.33 32.89 12.29
C LEU A 182 -24.62 33.05 13.11
N SER A 183 -24.98 31.99 13.82
CA SER A 183 -25.85 32.02 15.00
C SER A 183 -25.48 30.83 15.87
#